data_AF-A0A523H7J7-F1
#
_entry.id   AF-A0A523H7J7-F1
#
_cell.length_a   1.000
_cell.length_b   1.000
_cell.length_c   1.000
_cell.angle_alpha   90.00
_cell.angle_beta   90.00
_cell.angle_gamma   90.00
#
_symmetry.space_group_name_H-M   'P 1'
#
loop_
_entity.id
_entity.type
_entity.pdbx_description
1 polymer ?
#
loop_
_entity_poly.entity_id
_entity_poly.type
_entity_poly.pdbx_seq_one_letter_code
_entity_poly.pdbx_strand_id
1 'polypeptide(L)'
;MKATFKKANGGLFPDSPEAEKLFKKIETDAMVECIKGRNYRNLKRFFELRNVTFDIQDCFECPEIWRKHLIMLGGHFETVIIPDKKGGEPIVQYWPKSINFEEMEELEFQELFSRCVTAFLSRYGRGMTEQDFLKVLEFD
;
A
#
# COMPACT_ATOMS: atom_id res chain seq x y z
N MET A 1 14.31 5.82 19.43
CA MET A 1 13.77 7.14 19.01
C MET A 1 13.96 7.28 17.52
N LYS A 2 12.97 7.79 16.79
CA LYS A 2 13.10 8.13 15.37
C LYS A 2 13.13 9.66 15.25
N ALA A 3 14.08 10.19 14.52
CA ALA A 3 14.17 11.61 14.17
C ALA A 3 14.19 11.71 12.65
N THR A 4 13.48 12.70 12.12
CA THR A 4 13.37 12.93 10.68
C THR A 4 14.21 14.12 10.28
N PHE A 5 14.84 14.01 9.11
CA PHE A 5 15.80 14.98 8.62
C PHE A 5 15.52 15.31 7.17
N LYS A 6 15.67 16.59 6.82
CA LYS A 6 15.67 17.07 5.43
C LYS A 6 17.10 17.14 4.92
N LYS A 7 17.32 16.62 3.71
CA LYS A 7 18.60 16.78 3.01
C LYS A 7 18.59 18.11 2.24
N ALA A 8 19.50 19.01 2.57
CA ALA A 8 19.68 20.29 1.88
C ALA A 8 21.17 20.65 1.85
N ASN A 9 21.66 21.30 0.79
CA ASN A 9 23.06 21.78 0.71
C ASN A 9 24.14 20.73 1.07
N GLY A 10 23.90 19.45 0.76
CA GLY A 10 24.82 18.36 1.10
C GLY A 10 24.81 17.91 2.56
N GLY A 11 24.03 18.55 3.44
CA GLY A 11 23.87 18.21 4.86
C GLY A 11 22.48 17.64 5.20
N LEU A 12 22.37 17.05 6.38
CA LEU A 12 21.10 16.64 7.00
C LEU A 12 20.71 17.66 8.08
N PHE A 13 19.48 18.17 8.00
CA PHE A 13 18.95 19.15 8.93
C PHE A 13 17.70 18.60 9.62
N PRO A 14 17.51 18.81 10.93
CA PRO A 14 16.26 18.44 11.60
C PRO A 14 15.04 19.05 10.91
N ASP A 15 13.95 18.28 10.78
CA ASP A 15 12.70 18.76 10.17
C ASP A 15 11.67 19.31 11.18
N SER A 16 11.92 19.10 12.48
CA SER A 16 11.01 19.40 13.58
C SER A 16 11.76 19.81 14.84
N PRO A 17 11.13 20.55 15.78
CA PRO A 17 11.71 20.88 17.08
C PRO A 17 12.15 19.65 17.89
N GLU A 18 11.41 18.54 17.76
CA GLU A 18 11.72 17.25 18.37
C GLU A 18 13.00 16.66 17.76
N ALA A 19 13.12 16.65 16.43
CA ALA A 19 14.34 16.20 15.75
C ALA A 19 15.55 17.06 16.12
N GLU A 20 15.37 18.37 16.35
CA GLU A 20 16.47 19.26 16.75
C GLU A 20 16.99 18.94 18.16
N LYS A 21 16.10 18.63 19.11
CA LYS A 21 16.48 18.15 20.44
C LYS A 21 17.23 16.83 20.39
N LEU A 22 16.89 15.95 19.46
CA LEU A 22 17.56 14.67 19.26
C LEU A 22 18.92 14.86 18.58
N PHE A 23 19.00 15.72 17.58
CA PHE A 23 20.24 16.02 16.86
C PHE A 23 21.32 16.58 17.79
N LYS A 24 20.95 17.46 18.75
CA LYS A 24 21.87 17.98 19.77
C LYS A 24 22.45 16.91 20.72
N LYS A 25 21.86 15.72 20.75
CA LYS A 25 22.33 14.59 21.57
C LYS A 25 23.23 13.62 20.79
N ILE A 26 23.35 13.79 19.48
CA ILE A 26 24.24 12.97 18.65
C ILE A 26 25.67 13.43 18.92
N GLU A 27 26.56 12.48 19.22
CA GLU A 27 27.99 12.76 19.44
C GLU A 27 28.68 13.22 18.15
N THR A 28 29.72 14.04 18.28
CA THR A 28 30.60 14.40 17.17
C THR A 28 31.23 13.12 16.59
N ASP A 29 31.26 13.00 15.26
CA ASP A 29 31.72 11.80 14.51
C ASP A 29 30.83 10.54 14.60
N ALA A 30 29.60 10.65 15.11
CA ALA A 30 28.65 9.55 15.08
C ALA A 30 28.20 9.20 13.64
N MET A 31 28.16 7.90 13.34
CA MET A 31 27.58 7.38 12.11
C MET A 31 26.04 7.39 12.20
N VAL A 32 25.38 7.93 11.19
CA VAL A 32 23.92 7.96 11.09
C VAL A 32 23.42 7.03 9.99
N GLU A 33 22.48 6.15 10.32
CA GLU A 33 21.79 5.33 9.33
C GLU A 33 20.53 6.05 8.85
N CYS A 34 20.41 6.22 7.52
CA CYS A 34 19.23 6.80 6.91
C CYS A 34 18.21 5.70 6.61
N ILE A 35 17.18 5.62 7.44
CA ILE A 35 16.01 4.77 7.15
C ILE A 35 15.00 5.63 6.41
N LYS A 36 14.61 5.22 5.20
CA LYS A 36 13.55 5.88 4.43
C LYS A 36 12.27 5.87 5.29
N GLY A 37 11.70 7.06 5.51
CA GLY A 37 10.47 7.19 6.26
C GLY A 37 9.39 6.32 5.63
N ARG A 38 8.65 5.60 6.48
CA ARG A 38 7.52 4.75 6.06
C ARG A 38 6.62 5.52 5.10
N ASN A 39 6.27 4.96 3.95
CA ASN A 39 5.45 5.67 2.97
C ASN A 39 3.97 5.71 3.39
N TYR A 40 3.68 6.52 4.40
CA TYR A 40 2.32 6.72 4.94
C TYR A 40 1.35 7.25 3.88
N ARG A 41 1.86 7.99 2.88
CA ARG A 41 1.05 8.49 1.77
C ARG A 41 0.46 7.34 0.95
N ASN A 42 1.23 6.29 0.70
CA ASN A 42 0.78 5.11 -0.03
C ASN A 42 -0.22 4.28 0.76
N LEU A 43 0.02 4.12 2.06
CA LEU A 43 -0.97 3.52 2.96
C LEU A 43 -2.29 4.30 2.88
N LYS A 44 -2.26 5.62 3.07
CA LYS A 44 -3.46 6.47 2.98
C LYS A 44 -4.15 6.31 1.62
N ARG A 45 -3.37 6.32 0.52
CA ARG A 45 -3.87 6.15 -0.84
C ARG A 45 -4.66 4.85 -1.03
N PHE A 46 -4.08 3.74 -0.58
CA PHE A 46 -4.70 2.43 -0.72
C PHE A 46 -5.96 2.28 0.13
N PHE A 47 -5.97 2.88 1.33
CA PHE A 47 -7.13 2.84 2.20
C PHE A 47 -8.29 3.67 1.66
N GLU A 48 -8.01 4.79 0.98
CA GLU A 48 -9.03 5.58 0.29
C GLU A 48 -9.64 4.78 -0.87
N LEU A 49 -8.80 4.16 -1.70
CA LEU A 49 -9.23 3.23 -2.74
C LEU A 49 -10.16 2.15 -2.16
N ARG A 50 -9.74 1.50 -1.07
CA ARG A 50 -10.56 0.50 -0.39
C ARG A 50 -11.91 1.06 0.02
N ASN A 51 -11.97 2.24 0.64
CA ASN A 51 -13.23 2.80 1.14
C ASN A 51 -14.21 3.07 -0.01
N VAL A 52 -13.77 3.82 -1.02
CA VAL A 52 -14.61 4.17 -2.18
C VAL A 52 -15.10 2.92 -2.91
N THR A 53 -14.21 1.95 -3.13
CA THR A 53 -14.58 0.72 -3.83
C THR A 53 -15.44 -0.22 -2.98
N PHE A 54 -15.31 -0.17 -1.65
CA PHE A 54 -16.12 -0.99 -0.73
C PHE A 54 -17.59 -0.59 -0.76
N ASP A 55 -17.88 0.68 -0.99
CA ASP A 55 -19.27 1.17 -1.10
C ASP A 55 -19.92 0.79 -2.45
N ILE A 56 -19.11 0.47 -3.46
CA ILE A 56 -19.57 0.14 -4.82
C ILE A 56 -19.73 -1.37 -5.02
N GLN A 57 -18.84 -2.17 -4.40
CA GLN A 57 -18.89 -3.62 -4.49
C GLN A 57 -20.15 -4.18 -3.80
N ASP A 58 -20.57 -5.37 -4.21
CA ASP A 58 -21.88 -5.96 -3.89
C ASP A 58 -21.82 -7.26 -3.08
N CYS A 59 -20.63 -7.76 -2.75
CA CYS A 59 -20.43 -9.14 -2.28
C CYS A 59 -19.74 -9.29 -0.92
N PHE A 60 -18.99 -8.29 -0.47
CA PHE A 60 -18.23 -8.33 0.77
C PHE A 60 -18.89 -7.48 1.86
N GLU A 61 -19.03 -8.05 3.04
CA GLU A 61 -19.58 -7.36 4.22
C GLU A 61 -18.49 -6.74 5.12
N CYS A 62 -17.22 -7.04 4.85
CA CYS A 62 -16.08 -6.63 5.66
C CYS A 62 -15.05 -5.86 4.82
N PRO A 63 -14.74 -4.59 5.15
CA PRO A 63 -13.74 -3.80 4.44
C PRO A 63 -12.36 -4.45 4.40
N GLU A 64 -11.99 -5.20 5.44
CA GLU A 64 -10.69 -5.89 5.48
C GLU A 64 -10.63 -7.12 4.56
N ILE A 65 -11.76 -7.82 4.37
CA ILE A 65 -11.85 -8.90 3.38
C ILE A 65 -11.82 -8.28 1.97
N TRP A 66 -12.51 -7.17 1.76
CA TRP A 66 -12.46 -6.45 0.50
C TRP A 66 -11.06 -5.94 0.16
N ARG A 67 -10.34 -5.38 1.14
CA ARG A 67 -8.94 -4.97 0.98
C ARG A 67 -8.07 -6.13 0.48
N LYS A 68 -8.22 -7.32 1.07
CA LYS A 68 -7.54 -8.54 0.62
C LYS A 68 -7.95 -8.92 -0.80
N HIS A 69 -9.22 -8.77 -1.15
CA HIS A 69 -9.70 -9.04 -2.49
C HIS A 69 -9.14 -8.08 -3.54
N LEU A 70 -9.06 -6.78 -3.25
CA LEU A 70 -8.40 -5.80 -4.13
C LEU A 70 -6.95 -6.17 -4.42
N ILE A 71 -6.21 -6.60 -3.40
CA ILE A 71 -4.82 -7.08 -3.54
C ILE A 71 -4.75 -8.29 -4.49
N MET A 72 -5.71 -9.23 -4.37
CA MET A 72 -5.79 -10.37 -5.29
C MET A 72 -6.17 -9.94 -6.71
N LEU A 73 -7.10 -8.99 -6.87
CA LEU A 73 -7.46 -8.41 -8.17
C LEU A 73 -6.26 -7.73 -8.84
N GLY A 74 -5.40 -7.08 -8.07
CA GLY A 74 -4.12 -6.52 -8.53
C GLY A 74 -3.05 -7.56 -8.87
N GLY A 75 -3.35 -8.86 -8.76
CA GLY A 75 -2.43 -9.96 -9.06
C GLY A 75 -1.41 -10.25 -7.96
N HIS A 76 -1.60 -9.73 -6.75
CA HIS A 76 -0.63 -9.85 -5.66
C HIS A 76 -1.04 -10.96 -4.67
N PHE A 77 -1.03 -12.20 -5.15
CA PHE A 77 -1.46 -13.38 -4.39
C PHE A 77 -0.55 -14.59 -4.64
N GLU A 78 -0.76 -15.64 -3.85
CA GLU A 78 -0.18 -16.96 -4.05
C GLU A 78 -1.29 -17.97 -4.34
N THR A 79 -1.01 -18.90 -5.23
CA THR A 79 -1.93 -20.01 -5.54
C THR A 79 -1.58 -21.19 -4.65
N VAL A 80 -2.53 -21.62 -3.84
CA VAL A 80 -2.40 -22.78 -2.96
C VAL A 80 -3.26 -23.90 -3.53
N ILE A 81 -2.63 -25.03 -3.85
CA ILE A 81 -3.33 -26.24 -4.28
C ILE A 81 -3.49 -27.12 -3.04
N ILE A 82 -4.74 -27.29 -2.61
CA ILE A 82 -5.07 -28.12 -1.46
C ILE A 82 -5.46 -29.50 -1.98
N PRO A 83 -4.67 -30.55 -1.70
CA PRO A 83 -5.03 -31.90 -2.10
C PRO A 83 -6.27 -32.35 -1.34
N ASP A 84 -7.26 -32.91 -2.05
CA ASP A 84 -8.41 -33.50 -1.39
C ASP A 84 -7.97 -34.78 -0.67
N LYS A 85 -8.15 -34.80 0.65
CA LYS A 85 -7.85 -35.97 1.49
C LYS A 85 -8.78 -37.15 1.20
N LYS A 86 -9.89 -36.94 0.48
CA LYS A 86 -10.88 -37.96 0.11
C LYS A 86 -10.81 -38.41 -1.36
N GLY A 87 -9.79 -37.97 -2.11
CA GLY A 87 -9.54 -38.44 -3.48
C GLY A 87 -10.35 -37.76 -4.58
N GLY A 88 -11.01 -36.64 -4.30
CA GLY A 88 -11.58 -35.74 -5.30
C GLY A 88 -10.53 -34.81 -5.92
N GLU A 89 -11.02 -33.91 -6.79
CA GLU A 89 -10.17 -32.93 -7.48
C GLU A 89 -9.54 -31.93 -6.49
N PRO A 90 -8.25 -31.57 -6.65
CA PRO A 90 -7.60 -30.56 -5.82
C PRO A 90 -8.33 -29.22 -5.85
N ILE A 91 -8.44 -28.59 -4.68
CA ILE A 91 -9.04 -27.26 -4.57
C ILE A 91 -7.96 -26.21 -4.75
N VAL A 92 -8.12 -25.34 -5.74
CA VAL A 92 -7.26 -24.17 -5.94
C VAL A 92 -7.79 -23.00 -5.11
N GLN A 93 -6.96 -22.48 -4.22
CA GLN A 93 -7.24 -21.25 -3.46
C GLN A 93 -6.23 -20.15 -3.80
N TYR A 94 -6.67 -18.90 -3.70
CA TYR A 94 -5.82 -17.73 -3.87
C TYR A 94 -5.67 -17.02 -2.53
N TRP A 95 -4.43 -16.84 -2.09
CA TRP A 95 -4.11 -16.22 -0.80
C TRP A 95 -3.41 -14.88 -1.05
N PRO A 96 -3.95 -13.75 -0.56
CA PRO A 96 -3.33 -12.45 -0.75
C PRO A 96 -1.96 -12.42 -0.07
N LYS A 97 -0.94 -11.92 -0.76
CA LYS A 97 0.35 -11.67 -0.14
C LYS A 97 0.23 -10.50 0.84
N SER A 98 0.97 -10.60 1.94
CA SER A 98 1.08 -9.47 2.88
C SER A 98 1.82 -8.33 2.19
N ILE A 99 1.21 -7.15 2.18
CA ILE A 99 1.86 -5.94 1.66
C ILE A 99 2.24 -5.07 2.84
N ASN A 100 3.53 -4.83 2.98
CA ASN A 100 4.03 -3.79 3.86
C ASN A 100 4.06 -2.46 3.10
N PHE A 101 2.90 -1.79 3.00
CA PHE A 101 2.79 -0.48 2.33
C PHE A 101 3.77 0.57 2.87
N GLU A 102 4.22 0.40 4.11
CA GLU A 102 5.16 1.29 4.76
C GLU A 102 6.61 1.13 4.24
N GLU A 103 6.99 -0.08 3.83
CA GLU A 103 8.34 -0.43 3.34
C GLU A 103 8.39 -0.60 1.82
N MET A 104 7.23 -0.61 1.15
CA MET A 104 7.11 -0.73 -0.30
C MET A 104 7.66 0.52 -1.01
N GLU A 105 8.44 0.29 -2.06
CA GLU A 105 8.95 1.36 -2.92
C GLU A 105 7.81 2.05 -3.69
N GLU A 106 7.95 3.36 -3.97
CA GLU A 106 6.88 4.15 -4.58
C GLU A 106 6.47 3.60 -5.96
N LEU A 107 7.43 3.17 -6.77
CA LEU A 107 7.17 2.60 -8.10
C LEU A 107 6.37 1.30 -7.99
N GLU A 108 6.79 0.40 -7.08
CA GLU A 108 6.10 -0.87 -6.82
C GLU A 108 4.66 -0.63 -6.34
N PHE A 109 4.47 0.37 -5.47
CA PHE A 109 3.16 0.77 -5.02
C PHE A 109 2.29 1.29 -6.16
N GLN A 110 2.81 2.18 -7.01
CA GLN A 110 2.06 2.74 -8.14
C GLN A 110 1.60 1.65 -9.12
N GLU A 111 2.47 0.67 -9.41
CA GLU A 111 2.13 -0.47 -10.26
C GLU A 111 1.06 -1.36 -9.62
N LEU A 112 1.15 -1.66 -8.33
CA LEU A 112 0.11 -2.40 -7.62
C LEU A 112 -1.21 -1.62 -7.61
N PHE A 113 -1.17 -0.34 -7.26
CA PHE A 113 -2.33 0.52 -7.15
C PHE A 113 -3.08 0.64 -8.48
N SER A 114 -2.37 0.91 -9.58
CA SER A 114 -2.97 0.99 -10.92
C SER A 114 -3.56 -0.34 -11.36
N ARG A 115 -2.90 -1.48 -11.05
CA ARG A 115 -3.49 -2.81 -11.31
C ARG A 115 -4.78 -3.04 -10.51
N CYS A 116 -4.82 -2.67 -9.24
CA CYS A 116 -6.03 -2.77 -8.42
C CYS A 116 -7.16 -1.92 -8.99
N VAL A 117 -6.88 -0.67 -9.38
CA VAL A 117 -7.86 0.24 -10.00
C VAL A 117 -8.37 -0.31 -11.32
N THR A 118 -7.47 -0.72 -12.21
CA THR A 118 -7.82 -1.30 -13.52
C THR A 118 -8.68 -2.54 -13.37
N ALA A 119 -8.28 -3.47 -12.49
CA ALA A 119 -9.04 -4.69 -12.23
C ALA A 119 -10.43 -4.38 -11.63
N PHE A 120 -10.50 -3.45 -10.67
CA PHE A 120 -11.77 -2.98 -10.13
C PHE A 120 -12.68 -2.40 -11.22
N LEU A 121 -12.18 -1.48 -12.04
CA LEU A 121 -12.96 -0.84 -13.09
C LEU A 121 -13.44 -1.83 -14.15
N SER A 122 -12.62 -2.82 -14.50
CA SER A 122 -13.02 -3.89 -15.43
C SER A 122 -14.25 -4.67 -14.95
N ARG A 123 -14.44 -4.76 -13.62
CA ARG A 123 -15.53 -5.53 -12.99
C ARG A 123 -16.73 -4.67 -12.60
N TYR A 124 -16.48 -3.47 -12.06
CA TYR A 124 -17.50 -2.63 -11.42
C TYR A 124 -17.68 -1.26 -12.08
N GLY A 125 -16.69 -0.77 -12.84
CA GLY A 125 -16.62 0.61 -13.31
C GLY A 125 -17.40 0.91 -14.57
N ARG A 126 -18.59 0.32 -14.80
CA ARG A 126 -19.35 0.45 -16.07
C ARG A 126 -19.36 1.89 -16.60
N GLY A 127 -18.58 2.14 -17.66
CA GLY A 127 -18.49 3.44 -18.34
C GLY A 127 -17.56 4.48 -17.71
N MET A 128 -16.89 4.18 -16.59
CA MET A 128 -15.87 5.05 -16.00
C MET A 128 -14.48 4.71 -16.53
N THR A 129 -13.70 5.74 -16.82
CA THR A 129 -12.27 5.59 -17.10
C THR A 129 -11.45 5.60 -15.80
N GLU A 130 -10.21 5.12 -15.87
CA GLU A 130 -9.25 5.23 -14.74
C GLU A 130 -9.07 6.68 -14.29
N GLN A 131 -9.00 7.63 -15.23
CA GLN A 131 -8.85 9.05 -14.91
C GLN A 131 -10.07 9.61 -14.17
N ASP A 132 -11.28 9.19 -14.53
CA ASP A 132 -12.49 9.64 -13.84
C ASP A 132 -12.53 9.10 -12.42
N PHE A 133 -12.10 7.85 -12.24
CA PHE A 133 -12.06 7.22 -10.93
C PHE A 133 -10.97 7.80 -10.02
N LEU A 134 -9.80 8.13 -10.57
CA LEU A 134 -8.73 8.77 -9.80
C LEU A 134 -9.13 10.15 -9.26
N LYS A 135 -9.98 10.90 -9.97
CA LYS A 135 -10.55 12.16 -9.46
C LYS A 135 -11.47 11.95 -8.26
N VAL A 136 -12.22 10.85 -8.23
CA VAL A 136 -13.07 10.48 -7.07
C VAL A 136 -12.24 10.19 -5.84
N LEU A 137 -11.01 9.70 -6.01
CA LEU A 137 -10.10 9.37 -4.92
C LEU A 137 -9.36 10.59 -4.33
N GLU A 138 -9.71 11.82 -4.74
CA GLU A 138 -9.11 13.08 -4.28
C GLU A 138 -7.56 13.10 -4.32
N PHE A 139 -6.95 12.38 -5.28
CA PHE A 139 -5.50 12.44 -5.48
C PHE A 139 -5.13 13.55 -6.46
N ASP A 140 -4.73 14.69 -5.91
CA ASP A 140 -3.92 15.72 -6.58
C ASP A 140 -2.43 15.30 -6.66
#